data_AF-A0A9X0FEQ4-F1
#
_entry.id   AF-A0A9X0FEQ4-F1
#
_cell.length_a   1.000
_cell.length_b   1.000
_cell.length_c   1.000
_cell.angle_alpha   90.00
_cell.angle_beta   90.00
_cell.angle_gamma   90.00
#
_symmetry.space_group_name_H-M   'P 1'
#
loop_
_entity.id
_entity.type
_entity.pdbx_description
1 polymer ?
#
loop_
_entity_poly.entity_id
_entity_poly.type
_entity_poly.pdbx_seq_one_letter_code
_entity_poly.pdbx_strand_id
1 'polypeptide(L)'
;MDCNSLGDCSDARIVRIYEYLDGALTLADLKEVKAHLDHCPECAEQYDLECIIRSVVRRSCQEHAPEQLKANIITRISQIRIESGH
;
A
#
# COMPACT_ATOMS: atom_id res chain seq x y z
N MET A 1 -11.46 -15.71 17.30
CA MET A 1 -11.72 -14.69 16.28
C MET A 1 -11.07 -15.21 15.02
N ASP A 2 -11.86 -15.70 14.08
CA ASP A 2 -11.37 -16.49 12.95
C ASP A 2 -10.82 -15.55 11.84
N CYS A 3 -9.60 -15.78 11.30
CA CYS A 3 -9.06 -15.01 10.14
C CYS A 3 -9.87 -15.23 8.84
N ASN A 4 -11.07 -15.82 8.89
CA ASN A 4 -11.90 -16.12 7.73
C ASN A 4 -12.26 -14.86 6.92
N SER A 5 -12.39 -13.70 7.57
CA SER A 5 -12.64 -12.43 6.87
C SER A 5 -11.49 -11.96 5.97
N LEU A 6 -10.26 -12.42 6.20
CA LEU A 6 -9.12 -12.10 5.34
C LEU A 6 -8.87 -13.18 4.26
N GLY A 7 -9.63 -14.27 4.28
CA GLY A 7 -9.47 -15.42 3.39
C GLY A 7 -9.23 -16.72 4.16
N ASP A 8 -10.01 -17.75 3.83
CA ASP A 8 -10.00 -19.07 4.50
C ASP A 8 -8.73 -19.89 4.21
N CYS A 9 -7.96 -19.52 3.18
CA CYS A 9 -6.67 -20.12 2.81
C CYS A 9 -5.50 -19.14 3.01
N SER A 10 -4.32 -19.67 3.36
CA SER A 10 -3.09 -18.89 3.50
C SER A 10 -2.77 -18.03 2.26
N ASP A 11 -3.12 -18.52 1.07
CA ASP A 11 -2.89 -17.83 -0.22
C ASP A 11 -3.85 -16.63 -0.42
N ALA A 12 -5.14 -16.80 -0.15
CA ALA A 12 -6.11 -15.70 -0.23
C ALA A 12 -5.80 -14.58 0.76
N ARG A 13 -5.31 -14.97 1.95
CA ARG A 13 -4.88 -14.05 3.00
C ARG A 13 -3.71 -13.18 2.57
N ILE A 14 -2.66 -13.79 1.99
CA ILE A 14 -1.49 -13.02 1.57
C ILE A 14 -1.83 -12.08 0.41
N VAL A 15 -2.71 -12.51 -0.51
CA VAL A 15 -3.21 -11.64 -1.59
C VAL A 15 -3.89 -10.40 -1.04
N ARG A 16 -4.76 -10.53 -0.02
CA ARG A 16 -5.41 -9.38 0.62
C ARG A 16 -4.43 -8.41 1.28
N ILE A 17 -3.37 -8.94 1.90
CA ILE A 17 -2.29 -8.12 2.48
C ILE A 17 -1.56 -7.36 1.37
N TYR A 18 -1.28 -7.98 0.22
CA TYR A 18 -0.69 -7.29 -0.93
C TYR A 18 -1.59 -6.19 -1.47
N GLU A 19 -2.87 -6.48 -1.72
CA GLU A 19 -3.83 -5.48 -2.21
C GLU A 19 -3.93 -4.28 -1.25
N TYR A 20 -3.89 -4.53 0.06
CA TYR A 20 -3.83 -3.48 1.08
C TYR A 20 -2.52 -2.67 1.01
N LEU A 21 -1.37 -3.32 0.91
CA LEU A 21 -0.05 -2.67 0.84
C LEU A 21 0.19 -1.90 -0.47
N ASP A 22 -0.49 -2.27 -1.55
CA ASP A 22 -0.44 -1.59 -2.84
C ASP A 22 -1.52 -0.51 -3.00
N GLY A 23 -2.44 -0.39 -2.03
CA GLY A 23 -3.54 0.57 -2.09
C GLY A 23 -4.57 0.23 -3.17
N ALA A 24 -4.66 -1.05 -3.55
CA ALA A 24 -5.54 -1.55 -4.60
C ALA A 24 -6.95 -1.93 -4.10
N LEU A 25 -7.25 -1.66 -2.83
CA LEU A 25 -8.53 -1.96 -2.19
C LEU A 25 -9.53 -0.80 -2.29
N THR A 26 -10.82 -1.15 -2.29
CA THR A 26 -11.88 -0.14 -2.12
C THR A 26 -11.84 0.45 -0.71
N LEU A 27 -12.50 1.59 -0.49
CA LEU A 27 -12.60 2.19 0.85
C LEU A 27 -13.29 1.28 1.88
N ALA A 28 -14.20 0.41 1.44
CA ALA A 28 -14.85 -0.56 2.31
C ALA A 28 -13.87 -1.67 2.70
N ASP A 29 -13.21 -2.27 1.72
CA ASP A 29 -12.24 -3.36 1.93
C ASP A 29 -11.04 -2.90 2.75
N LEU A 30 -10.56 -1.67 2.53
CA LEU A 30 -9.48 -1.09 3.32
C LEU A 30 -9.84 -1.04 4.81
N LYS A 31 -11.07 -0.64 5.15
CA LYS A 31 -11.53 -0.59 6.54
C LYS A 31 -11.65 -1.99 7.13
N GLU A 32 -12.15 -2.95 6.35
CA GLU A 32 -12.27 -4.35 6.76
C GLU A 32 -10.90 -4.96 7.08
N VAL A 33 -9.96 -4.88 6.13
CA VAL A 33 -8.60 -5.39 6.29
C VAL A 33 -7.90 -4.71 7.46
N LYS A 34 -8.01 -3.39 7.58
CA LYS A 34 -7.42 -2.65 8.71
C LYS A 34 -7.98 -3.10 10.05
N ALA A 35 -9.31 -3.17 10.18
CA ALA A 35 -9.95 -3.62 11.41
C ALA A 35 -9.54 -5.05 11.76
N HIS A 36 -9.34 -5.90 10.76
CA HIS A 36 -8.83 -7.25 10.96
C HIS A 36 -7.39 -7.28 11.49
N LEU A 37 -6.47 -6.51 10.87
CA LEU A 37 -5.08 -6.42 11.30
C LEU A 37 -4.95 -5.88 12.74
N ASP A 38 -5.82 -4.96 13.16
CA ASP A 38 -5.85 -4.43 14.53
C ASP A 38 -6.23 -5.48 15.59
N HIS A 39 -6.98 -6.52 15.21
CA HIS A 39 -7.52 -7.53 16.15
C HIS A 39 -6.92 -8.93 15.99
N CYS A 40 -6.07 -9.13 14.97
CA CYS A 40 -5.50 -10.44 14.69
C CYS A 40 -3.96 -10.41 14.63
N PRO A 41 -3.28 -10.91 15.69
CA PRO A 41 -1.82 -10.85 15.77
C PRO A 41 -1.12 -11.69 14.69
N GLU A 42 -1.69 -12.84 14.31
CA GLU A 42 -1.14 -13.69 13.25
C GLU A 42 -1.16 -12.97 11.90
N CYS A 43 -2.32 -12.41 11.53
CA CYS A 43 -2.48 -11.68 10.28
C CYS A 43 -1.65 -10.36 10.31
N ALA A 44 -1.41 -9.73 11.48
CA ALA A 44 -0.52 -8.57 11.66
C ALA A 44 0.98 -8.91 11.52
N GLU A 45 1.45 -10.03 12.07
CA GLU A 45 2.84 -10.48 11.94
C GLU A 45 3.22 -10.70 10.47
N GLN A 46 2.30 -11.28 9.68
CA GLN A 46 2.49 -11.46 8.24
C GLN A 46 2.56 -10.11 7.51
N TYR A 47 1.73 -9.15 7.87
CA TYR A 47 1.79 -7.79 7.31
C TYR A 47 3.14 -7.10 7.61
N ASP A 48 3.64 -7.22 8.83
CA ASP A 48 4.93 -6.65 9.24
C ASP A 48 6.10 -7.30 8.47
N LEU A 49 6.07 -8.61 8.29
CA LEU A 49 7.04 -9.34 7.46
C LEU A 49 7.06 -8.79 6.02
N GLU A 50 5.89 -8.63 5.40
CA GLU A 50 5.78 -8.09 4.05
C GLU A 50 6.26 -6.64 3.95
N CYS A 51 6.04 -5.83 4.98
CA CYS A 51 6.60 -4.48 5.07
C CYS A 51 8.14 -4.49 5.06
N ILE A 52 8.75 -5.40 5.82
CA ILE A 52 10.21 -5.57 5.86
C ILE A 52 10.73 -5.99 4.50
N ILE A 53 10.10 -6.99 3.86
CA ILE A 53 10.49 -7.46 2.53
C ILE A 53 10.42 -6.32 1.51
N ARG A 54 9.30 -5.59 1.45
CA ARG A 54 9.14 -4.42 0.55
C ARG A 54 10.19 -3.35 0.82
N SER A 55 10.54 -3.09 2.08
CA SER A 55 11.60 -2.16 2.45
C SER A 55 12.97 -2.59 1.92
N VAL A 56 13.31 -3.88 2.07
CA VAL A 56 14.56 -4.45 1.54
C VAL A 56 14.60 -4.37 0.02
N VAL A 57 13.53 -4.74 -0.67
CA VAL A 57 13.43 -4.67 -2.14
C VAL A 57 13.59 -3.24 -2.64
N ARG A 58 12.89 -2.28 -2.03
CA ARG A 58 13.01 -0.84 -2.38
C ARG A 58 14.42 -0.31 -2.21
N ARG A 59 15.16 -0.77 -1.19
CA ARG A 59 16.56 -0.38 -0.99
C ARG A 59 17.47 -0.97 -2.06
N SER A 60 17.25 -2.21 -2.47
CA SER A 60 18.09 -2.92 -3.44
C SER A 60 17.80 -2.53 -4.89
N CYS A 61 16.58 -2.11 -5.20
CA CYS A 61 16.13 -1.76 -6.55
C CYS A 61 15.68 -0.29 -6.63
N GLN A 62 16.59 0.65 -6.31
CA GLN A 62 16.32 2.08 -6.53
C GLN A 62 16.57 2.45 -7.98
N GLU A 63 15.55 2.31 -8.81
CA GLU A 63 15.55 2.87 -10.17
C GLU A 63 15.22 4.37 -10.10
N HIS A 64 16.15 5.21 -10.53
CA HIS A 64 15.94 6.67 -10.50
C HIS A 64 14.95 7.05 -11.61
N ALA A 65 13.83 7.67 -11.22
CA ALA A 65 12.88 8.20 -12.19
C ALA A 65 13.58 9.25 -13.08
N PRO A 66 13.37 9.24 -14.42
CA PRO A 66 14.02 10.20 -15.32
C PRO A 66 13.79 11.65 -14.84
N GLU A 67 14.85 12.46 -14.80
CA GLU A 67 14.79 13.83 -14.28
C GLU A 67 13.73 14.68 -15.00
N GLN A 68 13.53 14.43 -16.29
CA GLN A 68 12.51 15.09 -17.10
C GLN A 68 11.09 14.81 -16.59
N LEU A 69 10.79 13.56 -16.19
CA LEU A 69 9.47 13.21 -15.64
C LEU A 69 9.23 13.95 -14.33
N LYS A 70 10.24 14.00 -13.46
CA LYS A 70 10.17 14.74 -12.18
C LYS A 70 9.93 16.23 -12.41
N ALA A 71 10.67 16.85 -13.34
CA ALA A 71 10.49 18.26 -13.69
C ALA A 71 9.08 18.57 -14.24
N ASN A 72 8.57 17.70 -15.11
CA ASN A 72 7.21 17.82 -15.66
C ASN A 72 6.14 17.73 -14.55
N ILE A 73 6.26 16.77 -13.63
CA ILE A 73 5.32 16.61 -12.51
C ILE A 73 5.33 17.84 -11.61
N ILE A 74 6.51 18.34 -11.21
CA ILE A 74 6.63 19.53 -10.36
C ILE A 74 6.02 20.77 -11.03
N THR A 75 6.28 20.94 -12.32
CA THR A 75 5.72 22.04 -13.11
C THR A 75 4.20 21.96 -13.13
N ARG A 76 3.63 20.77 -13.38
CA ARG A 76 2.18 20.58 -13.44
C ARG A 76 1.51 20.80 -12.09
N ILE A 77 2.11 20.34 -11.00
CA ILE A 77 1.62 20.59 -9.64
C ILE A 77 1.63 22.10 -9.33
N SER A 78 2.69 22.80 -9.74
CA SER A 78 2.82 24.25 -9.50
C SER A 78 1.74 25.04 -10.23
N GLN A 79 1.43 24.68 -11.49
CA GLN A 79 0.33 25.29 -12.26
C GLN A 79 -1.02 25.13 -11.54
N ILE A 80 -1.37 23.89 -11.16
CA ILE A 80 -2.64 23.59 -10.48
C ILE A 80 -2.79 24.39 -9.18
N ARG A 81 -1.70 24.56 -8.41
CA ARG A 81 -1.72 25.34 -7.16
C ARG A 81 -1.98 26.83 -7.40
N ILE A 82 -1.49 27.38 -8.49
CA ILE A 82 -1.72 28.79 -8.86
C ILE A 82 -3.18 28.97 -9.32
N GLU A 83 -3.70 28.03 -10.12
CA GLU A 83 -5.08 28.03 -10.62
C GLU A 83 -6.12 27.83 -9.50
N SER A 84 -5.79 27.06 -8.46
CA SER A 84 -6.69 26.81 -7.32
C SER A 84 -6.67 27.93 -6.27
N GLY A 85 -5.76 28.91 -6.41
CA GLY A 85 -5.58 30.02 -5.49
C GLY A 85 -6.22 31.34 -5.94
N HIS A 86 -7.06 31.31 -6.99
CA HIS A 86 -7.85 32.44 -7.48
C HIS A 86 -9.35 32.18 -7.33
#